data_AF-A0A438H5V6-F1
#
_entry.id   AF-A0A438H5V6-F1
#
_cell.length_a   1.000
_cell.length_b   1.000
_cell.length_c   1.000
_cell.angle_alpha   90.00
_cell.angle_beta   90.00
_cell.angle_gamma   90.00
#
_symmetry.space_group_name_H-M   'P 1'
#
loop_
_entity.id
_entity.type
_entity.pdbx_description
1 polymer ?
#
loop_
_entity_poly.entity_id
_entity_poly.type
_entity_poly.pdbx_seq_one_letter_code
_entity_poly.pdbx_strand_id
1 'polypeptide(L)'
;MKKHAPPQHCFPLLSIFFAIIPFSSSFDYHQALSNSLLYFETQRSGRLPHNQRVTWRDHSGLTDGLEQGVDLVGGYYDAGDNVKFGLPMAFTVTMLSWGVIEYGQYMASAGEYGHALEAIKWGTDYFIKAHTQPNVLWVQVMPAFPYRQSLSCDWGNVSNFAGKLALIAVGFSFDFLVGDGDTDHYCWQRPEDMTTSRQAYKIDETNPGSEVAGETAAAMAAASIVFRKTNPHYSQLLLHHAQQLFEFGDKYRGKYDKSVGVVSSYYPSVSGYQDELLWAALWLYRATDNQSYLNYVLQNALSFGGITWAISEFSWDVKYAGLQIIASMLLREEKNKVHKPTLEQYLSKAQHYLCACLHKNNGSNVDRTPGGLLYTRQWNNMQYVSNAAFLLTVYSDHLREANQQLNCHGELVGPEEILSFAKSQVDYILGANPMAMSYLVGYGPKYPTKVHHRGSSTESYKHDKGFIGCTQGYDGWYARPHPNPHVLVGALVGGPDVNDRFRDDRGNYVQTEACTYNTAPLVGVFAKLFGLESTEFSSNPSLISSW
;
A
#
# COMPACT_ATOMS: atom_id res chain seq x y z
N MET A 1 -27.08 -4.93 -91.82
CA MET A 1 -26.33 -5.89 -90.97
C MET A 1 -25.82 -5.17 -89.73
N LYS A 2 -26.48 -5.33 -88.58
CA LYS A 2 -26.00 -4.78 -87.30
C LYS A 2 -26.06 -5.87 -86.24
N LYS A 3 -24.95 -5.97 -85.50
CA LYS A 3 -24.48 -7.05 -84.63
C LYS A 3 -25.21 -7.07 -83.28
N HIS A 4 -25.35 -8.28 -82.72
CA HIS A 4 -25.80 -8.56 -81.37
C HIS A 4 -24.78 -8.13 -80.30
N ALA A 5 -25.29 -7.71 -79.13
CA ALA A 5 -24.55 -7.61 -77.87
C ALA A 5 -25.22 -8.54 -76.81
N PRO A 6 -24.47 -9.12 -75.85
CA PRO A 6 -24.89 -10.26 -75.02
C PRO A 6 -25.51 -9.86 -73.66
N PRO A 7 -26.13 -10.81 -72.92
CA PRO A 7 -26.95 -10.52 -71.74
C PRO A 7 -26.13 -10.43 -70.43
N GLN A 8 -26.63 -9.63 -69.49
CA GLN A 8 -26.07 -9.42 -68.15
C GLN A 8 -26.53 -10.53 -67.19
N HIS A 9 -25.60 -11.19 -66.52
CA HIS A 9 -25.86 -12.12 -65.41
C HIS A 9 -25.53 -11.46 -64.06
N CYS A 10 -26.50 -11.51 -63.14
CA CYS A 10 -26.38 -11.09 -61.74
C CYS A 10 -25.79 -12.25 -60.90
N PHE A 11 -24.73 -12.00 -60.14
CA PHE A 11 -24.21 -12.89 -59.08
C PHE A 11 -24.44 -12.23 -57.71
N PRO A 12 -24.94 -12.95 -56.68
CA PRO A 12 -25.03 -12.41 -55.33
C PRO A 12 -23.67 -12.50 -54.63
N LEU A 13 -23.21 -11.38 -54.08
CA LEU A 13 -22.05 -11.30 -53.18
C LEU A 13 -22.43 -11.89 -51.81
N LEU A 14 -21.76 -12.97 -51.42
CA LEU A 14 -21.82 -13.53 -50.07
C LEU A 14 -20.91 -12.67 -49.16
N SER A 15 -21.49 -11.80 -48.35
CA SER A 15 -20.75 -11.05 -47.32
C SER A 15 -20.45 -11.96 -46.13
N ILE A 16 -19.19 -12.37 -45.99
CA ILE A 16 -18.68 -13.06 -44.80
C ILE A 16 -18.47 -12.01 -43.70
N PHE A 17 -19.34 -12.00 -42.70
CA PHE A 17 -19.09 -11.26 -41.45
C PHE A 17 -18.04 -12.02 -40.64
N PHE A 18 -16.80 -11.50 -40.59
CA PHE A 18 -15.86 -11.88 -39.54
C PHE A 18 -16.37 -11.30 -38.22
N ALA A 19 -16.92 -12.17 -37.37
CA ALA A 19 -17.10 -11.85 -35.96
C ALA A 19 -15.69 -11.67 -35.35
N ILE A 20 -15.33 -10.44 -35.04
CA ILE A 20 -14.16 -10.15 -34.21
C ILE A 20 -14.55 -10.60 -32.80
N ILE A 21 -14.13 -11.82 -32.44
CA ILE A 21 -14.14 -12.26 -31.04
C ILE A 21 -13.03 -11.44 -30.37
N PRO A 22 -13.33 -10.57 -29.39
CA PRO A 22 -12.27 -9.93 -28.63
C PRO A 22 -11.56 -11.06 -27.87
N PHE A 23 -10.30 -11.31 -28.22
CA PHE A 23 -9.41 -12.08 -27.35
C PHE A 23 -9.26 -11.28 -26.06
N SER A 24 -10.00 -11.66 -25.02
CA SER A 24 -9.68 -11.26 -23.66
C SER A 24 -8.36 -11.94 -23.33
N SER A 25 -7.27 -11.17 -23.36
CA SER A 25 -6.00 -11.59 -22.79
C SER A 25 -6.23 -11.79 -21.29
N SER A 26 -6.44 -13.03 -20.85
CA SER A 26 -6.43 -13.36 -19.41
C SER A 26 -5.05 -13.03 -18.87
N PHE A 27 -5.02 -12.28 -17.76
CA PHE A 27 -3.79 -11.94 -17.06
C PHE A 27 -3.43 -13.09 -16.13
N ASP A 28 -2.15 -13.46 -16.08
CA ASP A 28 -1.64 -14.44 -15.14
C ASP A 28 -1.62 -13.84 -13.71
N TYR A 29 -2.67 -14.07 -12.92
CA TYR A 29 -2.73 -13.61 -11.54
C TYR A 29 -1.83 -14.41 -10.58
N HIS A 30 -1.43 -15.63 -10.95
CA HIS A 30 -0.46 -16.42 -10.17
C HIS A 30 0.90 -15.73 -10.19
N GLN A 31 1.39 -15.37 -11.38
CA GLN A 31 2.63 -14.61 -11.52
C GLN A 31 2.55 -13.25 -10.80
N ALA A 32 1.43 -12.53 -10.90
CA ALA A 32 1.24 -11.26 -10.22
C ALA A 32 1.34 -11.41 -8.69
N LEU A 33 0.70 -12.45 -8.12
CA LEU A 33 0.77 -12.79 -6.71
C LEU A 33 2.22 -13.09 -6.25
N SER A 34 2.91 -14.00 -6.96
CA SER A 34 4.30 -14.37 -6.64
C SER A 34 5.23 -13.15 -6.70
N ASN A 35 5.07 -12.30 -7.73
CA ASN A 35 5.83 -11.06 -7.86
C ASN A 35 5.56 -10.11 -6.69
N SER A 36 4.29 -9.85 -6.35
CA SER A 36 3.94 -8.96 -5.23
C SER A 36 4.50 -9.42 -3.88
N LEU A 37 4.58 -10.72 -3.63
CA LEU A 37 5.22 -11.25 -2.42
C LEU A 37 6.75 -11.09 -2.45
N LEU A 38 7.36 -11.21 -3.64
CA LEU A 38 8.79 -10.97 -3.82
C LEU A 38 9.18 -9.52 -3.53
N TYR A 39 8.31 -8.55 -3.83
CA TYR A 39 8.54 -7.14 -3.50
C TYR A 39 8.78 -6.90 -2.01
N PHE A 40 8.07 -7.58 -1.11
CA PHE A 40 8.32 -7.43 0.32
C PHE A 40 9.75 -7.85 0.71
N GLU A 41 10.32 -8.85 0.05
CA GLU A 41 11.73 -9.22 0.26
C GLU A 41 12.70 -8.12 -0.19
N THR A 42 12.35 -7.33 -1.22
CA THR A 42 13.18 -6.19 -1.66
C THR A 42 13.14 -5.03 -0.69
N GLN A 43 12.12 -4.96 0.18
CA GLN A 43 11.95 -3.89 1.18
C GLN A 43 12.53 -4.23 2.56
N ARG A 44 13.01 -5.46 2.79
CA ARG A 44 13.50 -5.86 4.12
C ARG A 44 14.72 -5.04 4.56
N SER A 45 14.69 -4.54 5.79
CA SER A 45 15.84 -3.98 6.51
C SER A 45 16.36 -5.00 7.53
N GLY A 46 17.65 -4.96 7.88
CA GLY A 46 18.25 -5.83 8.88
C GLY A 46 19.00 -7.03 8.31
N ARG A 47 19.11 -8.09 9.12
CA ARG A 47 19.78 -9.34 8.72
C ARG A 47 18.86 -10.21 7.87
N LEU A 48 19.02 -10.11 6.56
CA LEU A 48 18.30 -10.92 5.58
C LEU A 48 18.52 -12.43 5.79
N PRO A 49 17.49 -13.26 5.61
CA PRO A 49 17.61 -14.71 5.76
C PRO A 49 18.36 -15.33 4.58
N HIS A 50 19.08 -16.45 4.83
CA HIS A 50 19.90 -17.12 3.82
C HIS A 50 19.10 -17.66 2.63
N ASN A 51 17.81 -17.96 2.84
CA ASN A 51 16.89 -18.46 1.81
C ASN A 51 16.13 -17.35 1.07
N GLN A 52 16.49 -16.08 1.25
CA GLN A 52 15.86 -14.97 0.53
C GLN A 52 16.01 -15.12 -0.99
N ARG A 53 14.93 -14.88 -1.74
CA ARG A 53 14.87 -15.02 -3.20
C ARG A 53 15.46 -13.81 -3.91
N VAL A 54 15.31 -12.61 -3.35
CA VAL A 54 15.90 -11.38 -3.89
C VAL A 54 17.43 -11.40 -3.71
N THR A 55 18.15 -11.60 -4.80
CA THR A 55 19.60 -11.83 -4.79
C THR A 55 20.44 -10.55 -4.70
N TRP A 56 19.94 -9.41 -5.17
CA TRP A 56 20.71 -8.16 -5.26
C TRP A 56 20.75 -7.33 -3.96
N ARG A 57 19.90 -7.66 -2.98
CA ARG A 57 19.89 -7.09 -1.63
C ARG A 57 20.86 -7.81 -0.69
N ASP A 58 21.42 -7.08 0.28
CA ASP A 58 22.22 -7.62 1.38
C ASP A 58 21.80 -7.03 2.74
N HIS A 59 22.47 -7.45 3.81
CA HIS A 59 22.24 -6.94 5.16
C HIS A 59 22.38 -5.41 5.22
N SER A 60 21.42 -4.74 5.86
CA SER A 60 21.39 -3.28 5.99
C SER A 60 20.80 -2.86 7.33
N GLY A 61 21.01 -1.61 7.76
CA GLY A 61 20.39 -1.08 9.00
C GLY A 61 20.72 -1.89 10.27
N LEU A 62 21.93 -2.47 10.33
CA LEU A 62 22.32 -3.41 11.41
C LEU A 62 22.56 -2.75 12.77
N THR A 63 22.54 -1.43 12.82
CA THR A 63 22.70 -0.61 14.02
C THR A 63 21.44 0.16 14.38
N ASP A 64 20.30 -0.14 13.75
CA ASP A 64 19.01 0.50 14.04
C ASP A 64 18.67 0.34 15.53
N GLY A 65 18.49 1.46 16.23
CA GLY A 65 18.16 1.52 17.66
C GLY A 65 19.36 1.47 18.63
N LEU A 66 20.57 1.21 18.13
CA LEU A 66 21.77 1.05 18.96
C LEU A 66 22.06 2.29 19.82
N GLU A 67 21.91 3.48 19.24
CA GLU A 67 22.14 4.76 19.94
C GLU A 67 21.13 5.01 21.06
N GLN A 68 19.95 4.39 20.99
CA GLN A 68 18.89 4.49 21.98
C GLN A 68 18.87 3.28 22.94
N GLY A 69 19.83 2.36 22.82
CA GLY A 69 19.96 1.18 23.67
C GLY A 69 18.91 0.09 23.43
N VAL A 70 18.34 0.03 22.21
CA VAL A 70 17.29 -0.94 21.83
C VAL A 70 17.68 -1.65 20.52
N ASP A 71 17.23 -2.90 20.34
CA ASP A 71 17.37 -3.59 19.06
C ASP A 71 16.17 -3.27 18.17
N LEU A 72 16.36 -2.41 17.17
CA LEU A 72 15.34 -2.11 16.16
C LEU A 72 15.75 -2.65 14.78
N VAL A 73 16.66 -3.63 14.71
CA VAL A 73 17.04 -4.26 13.43
C VAL A 73 15.89 -5.12 12.90
N GLY A 74 15.55 -4.96 11.61
CA GLY A 74 14.43 -5.64 10.98
C GLY A 74 13.42 -4.67 10.35
N GLY A 75 12.24 -5.19 10.01
CA GLY A 75 11.14 -4.40 9.45
C GLY A 75 11.35 -4.07 7.97
N TYR A 76 10.49 -3.21 7.43
CA TYR A 76 10.52 -2.81 6.03
C TYR A 76 10.96 -1.36 5.87
N TYR A 77 11.74 -1.07 4.83
CA TYR A 77 11.81 0.28 4.29
C TYR A 77 10.45 0.62 3.65
N ASP A 78 10.01 1.85 3.85
CA ASP A 78 8.65 2.27 3.52
C ASP A 78 8.38 2.25 2.01
N ALA A 79 9.27 2.88 1.25
CA ALA A 79 9.14 3.09 -0.18
C ALA A 79 10.50 2.96 -0.92
N GLY A 80 10.83 3.89 -1.80
CA GLY A 80 12.12 4.00 -2.47
C GLY A 80 13.26 4.52 -1.59
N ASP A 81 12.91 4.96 -0.38
CA ASP A 81 13.83 5.47 0.62
C ASP A 81 14.34 4.37 1.58
N ASN A 82 15.09 4.77 2.61
CA ASN A 82 15.61 3.85 3.63
C ASN A 82 15.06 4.16 5.02
N VAL A 83 13.90 4.85 5.11
CA VAL A 83 13.26 5.17 6.39
C VAL A 83 12.29 4.07 6.77
N LYS A 84 12.19 3.82 8.07
CA LYS A 84 11.19 2.89 8.63
C LYS A 84 10.09 3.70 9.28
N PHE A 85 9.02 3.98 8.55
CA PHE A 85 7.84 4.66 9.08
C PHE A 85 6.86 3.64 9.67
N GLY A 86 6.59 3.74 10.98
CA GLY A 86 5.80 2.76 11.72
C GLY A 86 4.34 2.71 11.29
N LEU A 87 3.70 3.86 11.04
CA LEU A 87 2.29 3.94 10.67
C LEU A 87 1.97 3.24 9.32
N PRO A 88 2.58 3.61 8.19
CA PRO A 88 2.34 2.91 6.92
C PRO A 88 2.82 1.45 6.91
N MET A 89 3.87 1.13 7.68
CA MET A 89 4.30 -0.27 7.86
C MET A 89 3.26 -1.09 8.61
N ALA A 90 2.67 -0.55 9.67
CA ALA A 90 1.59 -1.21 10.41
C ALA A 90 0.38 -1.46 9.51
N PHE A 91 -0.04 -0.43 8.75
CA PHE A 91 -1.12 -0.58 7.77
C PHE A 91 -0.84 -1.67 6.72
N THR A 92 0.40 -1.72 6.19
CA THR A 92 0.85 -2.77 5.27
C THR A 92 0.64 -4.17 5.87
N VAL A 93 1.07 -4.37 7.11
CA VAL A 93 0.95 -5.66 7.81
C VAL A 93 -0.51 -6.01 8.11
N THR A 94 -1.33 -5.02 8.48
CA THR A 94 -2.78 -5.20 8.64
C THR A 94 -3.42 -5.68 7.33
N MET A 95 -3.12 -5.04 6.20
CA MET A 95 -3.68 -5.40 4.89
C MET A 95 -3.19 -6.75 4.38
N LEU A 96 -1.91 -7.09 4.54
CA LEU A 96 -1.40 -8.44 4.25
C LEU A 96 -2.11 -9.50 5.10
N SER A 97 -2.26 -9.24 6.39
CA SER A 97 -2.94 -10.15 7.31
C SER A 97 -4.41 -10.32 6.94
N TRP A 98 -5.10 -9.23 6.60
CA TRP A 98 -6.48 -9.29 6.14
C TRP A 98 -6.60 -10.09 4.85
N GLY A 99 -5.72 -9.87 3.87
CA GLY A 99 -5.68 -10.67 2.65
C GLY A 99 -5.48 -12.17 2.89
N VAL A 100 -4.61 -12.54 3.84
CA VAL A 100 -4.42 -13.95 4.23
C VAL A 100 -5.62 -14.52 4.98
N ILE A 101 -6.31 -13.72 5.81
CA ILE A 101 -7.54 -14.14 6.52
C ILE A 101 -8.64 -14.50 5.52
N GLU A 102 -8.87 -13.66 4.50
CA GLU A 102 -9.94 -13.87 3.53
C GLU A 102 -9.55 -14.90 2.44
N TYR A 103 -8.29 -14.88 1.98
CA TYR A 103 -7.86 -15.59 0.76
C TYR A 103 -6.67 -16.54 0.94
N GLY A 104 -6.29 -16.85 2.18
CA GLY A 104 -5.15 -17.72 2.48
C GLY A 104 -5.24 -19.12 1.83
N GLN A 105 -6.45 -19.65 1.62
CA GLN A 105 -6.64 -20.92 0.92
C GLN A 105 -6.22 -20.86 -0.57
N TYR A 106 -6.49 -19.73 -1.25
CA TYR A 106 -6.06 -19.55 -2.64
C TYR A 106 -4.57 -19.24 -2.74
N MET A 107 -4.00 -18.56 -1.74
CA MET A 107 -2.54 -18.43 -1.62
C MET A 107 -1.89 -19.80 -1.41
N ALA A 108 -2.53 -20.72 -0.67
CA ALA A 108 -2.03 -22.06 -0.45
C ALA A 108 -2.08 -22.90 -1.73
N SER A 109 -3.17 -22.82 -2.51
CA SER A 109 -3.26 -23.50 -3.82
C SER A 109 -2.28 -22.93 -4.85
N ALA A 110 -1.91 -21.65 -4.73
CA ALA A 110 -0.86 -21.01 -5.53
C ALA A 110 0.57 -21.38 -5.11
N GLY A 111 0.75 -22.04 -3.94
CA GLY A 111 2.07 -22.31 -3.37
C GLY A 111 2.73 -21.11 -2.67
N GLU A 112 2.00 -20.01 -2.48
CA GLU A 112 2.51 -18.73 -1.98
C GLU A 112 2.16 -18.44 -0.51
N TYR A 113 1.36 -19.29 0.14
CA TYR A 113 0.94 -19.10 1.54
C TYR A 113 2.12 -18.96 2.50
N GLY A 114 3.17 -19.76 2.33
CA GLY A 114 4.39 -19.66 3.14
C GLY A 114 5.07 -18.30 3.02
N HIS A 115 5.20 -17.79 1.79
CA HIS A 115 5.78 -16.48 1.52
C HIS A 115 4.92 -15.34 2.08
N ALA A 116 3.59 -15.46 2.03
CA ALA A 116 2.69 -14.49 2.66
C ALA A 116 2.84 -14.48 4.19
N LEU A 117 2.95 -15.66 4.83
CA LEU A 117 3.22 -15.76 6.27
C LEU A 117 4.57 -15.15 6.63
N GLU A 118 5.63 -15.41 5.86
CA GLU A 118 6.95 -14.82 6.07
C GLU A 118 6.93 -13.29 5.94
N ALA A 119 6.16 -12.75 4.96
CA ALA A 119 6.01 -11.31 4.77
C ALA A 119 5.32 -10.65 5.97
N ILE A 120 4.24 -11.23 6.49
CA ILE A 120 3.56 -10.75 7.71
C ILE A 120 4.51 -10.84 8.90
N LYS A 121 5.14 -12.01 9.09
CA LYS A 121 6.01 -12.29 10.23
C LYS A 121 7.18 -11.30 10.31
N TRP A 122 7.77 -10.93 9.17
CA TRP A 122 8.89 -9.98 9.13
C TRP A 122 8.51 -8.61 9.69
N GLY A 123 7.31 -8.12 9.38
CA GLY A 123 6.78 -6.88 9.94
C GLY A 123 6.43 -7.00 11.42
N THR A 124 5.75 -8.09 11.81
CA THR A 124 5.35 -8.28 13.21
C THR A 124 6.51 -8.57 14.16
N ASP A 125 7.57 -9.25 13.70
CA ASP A 125 8.81 -9.41 14.46
C ASP A 125 9.46 -8.06 14.79
N TYR A 126 9.40 -7.11 13.84
CA TYR A 126 9.85 -5.75 14.09
C TYR A 126 8.94 -5.02 15.09
N PHE A 127 7.61 -5.17 15.02
CA PHE A 127 6.71 -4.56 16.01
C PHE A 127 6.90 -5.09 17.42
N ILE A 128 7.19 -6.39 17.58
CA ILE A 128 7.55 -6.96 18.90
C ILE A 128 8.79 -6.27 19.47
N LYS A 129 9.83 -6.07 18.64
CA LYS A 129 11.04 -5.35 19.04
C LYS A 129 10.79 -3.87 19.34
N ALA A 130 9.94 -3.23 18.55
CA ALA A 130 9.59 -1.82 18.68
C ALA A 130 8.69 -1.53 19.89
N HIS A 131 7.92 -2.51 20.39
CA HIS A 131 7.12 -2.38 21.60
C HIS A 131 7.90 -2.87 22.83
N THR A 132 8.80 -2.01 23.33
CA THR A 132 9.77 -2.37 24.38
C THR A 132 9.18 -2.40 25.80
N GLN A 133 8.10 -1.66 26.04
CA GLN A 133 7.39 -1.57 27.32
C GLN A 133 5.91 -1.30 27.05
N PRO A 134 4.98 -1.59 27.97
CA PRO A 134 3.53 -1.48 27.72
C PRO A 134 3.04 -0.14 27.16
N ASN A 135 3.71 0.97 27.52
CA ASN A 135 3.37 2.32 27.06
C ASN A 135 4.52 2.96 26.25
N VAL A 136 5.36 2.15 25.58
CA VAL A 136 6.48 2.64 24.76
C VAL A 136 6.54 1.91 23.44
N LEU A 137 6.34 2.65 22.35
CA LEU A 137 6.44 2.15 20.97
C LEU A 137 7.45 2.99 20.17
N TRP A 138 8.42 2.33 19.55
CA TRP A 138 9.34 2.95 18.59
C TRP A 138 8.68 3.01 17.21
N VAL A 139 8.44 4.23 16.72
CA VAL A 139 7.57 4.48 15.56
C VAL A 139 8.32 4.91 14.32
N GLN A 140 9.60 5.27 14.44
CA GLN A 140 10.40 5.67 13.30
C GLN A 140 11.89 5.40 13.51
N VAL A 141 12.58 5.00 12.43
CA VAL A 141 14.05 5.01 12.36
C VAL A 141 14.49 5.70 11.08
N MET A 142 15.22 6.81 11.21
CA MET A 142 15.71 7.62 10.08
C MET A 142 17.13 8.17 10.33
N PRO A 143 17.90 8.48 9.28
CA PRO A 143 19.17 9.20 9.39
C PRO A 143 19.08 10.49 10.23
N ALA A 144 20.00 10.67 11.16
CA ALA A 144 20.26 11.92 11.86
C ALA A 144 21.36 12.70 11.14
N PHE A 145 21.04 13.89 10.64
CA PHE A 145 22.05 14.89 10.34
C PHE A 145 21.95 16.02 11.37
N PRO A 146 23.09 16.56 11.85
CA PRO A 146 23.07 17.71 12.73
C PRO A 146 22.42 18.88 12.00
N TYR A 147 21.36 19.41 12.60
CA TYR A 147 20.69 20.65 12.23
C TYR A 147 21.74 21.70 11.85
N ARG A 148 21.66 22.29 10.65
CA ARG A 148 22.42 23.51 10.34
C ARG A 148 22.07 24.51 11.43
N GLN A 149 23.03 24.83 12.30
CA GLN A 149 23.01 26.12 12.97
C GLN A 149 22.88 27.13 11.83
N SER A 150 21.76 27.85 11.79
CA SER A 150 21.69 29.09 11.05
C SER A 150 22.80 29.97 11.65
N LEU A 151 23.96 29.99 10.99
CA LEU A 151 24.87 31.11 11.11
C LEU A 151 24.10 32.27 10.51
N SER A 152 23.36 32.99 11.35
CA SER A 152 23.01 34.37 11.06
C SER A 152 24.35 35.07 10.87
N CYS A 153 24.75 35.25 9.61
CA CYS A 153 25.73 36.27 9.28
C CYS A 153 25.10 37.59 9.68
N ASP A 154 25.45 38.04 10.88
CA ASP A 154 25.16 39.36 11.39
C ASP A 154 25.88 40.33 10.45
N TRP A 155 25.15 40.95 9.53
CA TRP A 155 25.66 42.02 8.70
C TRP A 155 25.82 43.27 9.57
N GLY A 156 26.80 43.21 10.47
CA GLY A 156 27.29 44.38 11.19
C GLY A 156 27.89 45.36 10.19
N ASN A 157 27.30 46.57 10.16
CA ASN A 157 27.79 47.80 9.54
C ASN A 157 29.18 47.74 8.88
N VAL A 158 29.18 47.66 7.54
CA VAL A 158 30.32 48.15 6.74
C VAL A 158 29.77 49.11 5.69
N SER A 159 29.56 50.36 6.11
CA SER A 159 29.61 51.49 5.19
C SER A 159 31.06 51.67 4.71
N ASN A 160 31.21 51.95 3.42
CA ASN A 160 32.45 52.23 2.67
C ASN A 160 33.20 51.00 2.12
N PHE A 161 32.83 50.57 0.91
CA PHE A 161 33.69 50.78 -0.27
C PHE A 161 32.92 50.35 -1.53
N ALA A 162 32.44 51.34 -2.29
CA ALA A 162 31.99 51.12 -3.64
C ALA A 162 33.20 50.90 -4.56
N GLY A 163 33.17 49.85 -5.37
CA GLY A 163 33.88 49.79 -6.64
C GLY A 163 34.94 48.69 -6.77
N LYS A 164 34.69 47.81 -7.75
CA LYS A 164 35.60 46.88 -8.46
C LYS A 164 35.66 45.44 -7.93
N LEU A 165 34.74 44.62 -8.44
CA LEU A 165 34.98 43.31 -9.11
C LEU A 165 33.63 42.61 -9.29
N ALA A 166 32.86 43.08 -10.27
CA ALA A 166 31.69 42.36 -10.76
C ALA A 166 32.16 41.39 -11.84
N LEU A 167 32.55 40.17 -11.46
CA LEU A 167 32.62 39.01 -12.36
C LEU A 167 32.83 37.73 -11.54
N ILE A 168 32.00 36.72 -11.85
CA ILE A 168 32.00 35.34 -11.35
C ILE A 168 31.26 35.13 -10.02
N ALA A 169 29.93 35.20 -10.09
CA ALA A 169 29.04 34.35 -9.30
C ALA A 169 27.74 34.17 -10.10
N VAL A 170 27.76 33.28 -11.09
CA VAL A 170 26.52 32.70 -11.62
C VAL A 170 26.05 31.71 -10.55
N GLY A 171 25.42 32.24 -9.51
CA GLY A 171 24.69 31.45 -8.52
C GLY A 171 23.40 30.98 -9.17
N PHE A 172 23.40 29.75 -9.67
CA PHE A 172 22.14 29.02 -9.86
C PHE A 172 21.57 28.73 -8.47
N SER A 173 20.67 29.59 -8.00
CA SER A 173 19.73 29.23 -6.93
C SER A 173 18.76 28.20 -7.48
N PHE A 174 19.03 26.92 -7.21
CA PHE A 174 18.02 25.87 -7.31
C PHE A 174 17.21 25.87 -6.01
N ASP A 175 16.23 26.76 -5.92
CA ASP A 175 15.15 26.67 -4.94
C ASP A 175 14.03 25.79 -5.54
N PHE A 176 14.20 24.48 -5.45
CA PHE A 176 13.14 23.49 -5.64
C PHE A 176 13.32 22.34 -4.64
N LEU A 177 13.00 22.60 -3.37
CA LEU A 177 12.76 21.57 -2.36
C LEU A 177 11.49 21.97 -1.61
N VAL A 178 10.38 21.34 -1.99
CA VAL A 178 9.10 21.42 -1.25
C VAL A 178 8.96 20.08 -0.53
N GLY A 179 9.02 20.13 0.81
CA GLY A 179 8.87 18.99 1.73
C GLY A 179 10.14 18.76 2.55
N ASP A 180 10.29 19.51 3.64
CA ASP A 180 11.43 19.45 4.57
C ASP A 180 11.51 18.06 5.22
N GLY A 181 12.45 17.30 4.66
CA GLY A 181 12.70 15.90 4.88
C GLY A 181 14.20 15.62 4.81
N ASP A 182 14.95 16.51 5.47
CA ASP A 182 16.23 16.99 4.97
C ASP A 182 17.45 16.07 5.20
N THR A 183 17.30 14.85 5.73
CA THR A 183 18.45 14.02 6.15
C THR A 183 18.62 12.71 5.36
N ASP A 184 17.57 11.92 5.21
CA ASP A 184 17.60 10.69 4.41
C ASP A 184 17.47 11.00 2.92
N HIS A 185 16.59 11.94 2.58
CA HIS A 185 16.33 12.32 1.20
C HIS A 185 17.45 13.20 0.62
N TYR A 186 18.36 13.70 1.46
CA TYR A 186 19.65 14.26 1.03
C TYR A 186 20.60 13.20 0.46
N CYS A 187 20.36 11.92 0.73
CA CYS A 187 21.20 10.81 0.28
C CYS A 187 20.50 9.94 -0.77
N TRP A 188 21.22 9.59 -1.84
CA TRP A 188 20.76 8.57 -2.80
C TRP A 188 21.62 7.31 -2.69
N GLN A 189 21.55 6.63 -1.56
CA GLN A 189 22.44 5.51 -1.26
C GLN A 189 21.69 4.19 -1.17
N ARG A 190 22.29 3.09 -1.64
CA ARG A 190 21.75 1.75 -1.41
C ARG A 190 21.74 1.43 0.10
N PRO A 191 20.74 0.68 0.59
CA PRO A 191 20.58 0.40 2.02
C PRO A 191 21.82 -0.16 2.72
N GLU A 192 22.59 -0.98 2.02
CA GLU A 192 23.75 -1.72 2.53
C GLU A 192 24.93 -0.81 2.87
N ASP A 193 25.04 0.35 2.22
CA ASP A 193 26.15 1.29 2.43
C ASP A 193 25.78 2.42 3.41
N MET A 194 24.60 2.41 4.03
CA MET A 194 24.20 3.47 4.95
C MET A 194 25.18 3.63 6.12
N THR A 195 25.93 4.73 6.13
CA THR A 195 26.88 5.08 7.20
C THR A 195 26.40 6.21 8.10
N THR A 196 25.33 6.90 7.71
CA THR A 196 24.73 7.97 8.53
C THR A 196 24.15 7.36 9.80
N SER A 197 24.39 8.00 10.95
CA SER A 197 23.70 7.69 12.21
C SER A 197 22.19 7.64 11.97
N ARG A 198 21.49 6.65 12.52
CA ARG A 198 20.05 6.45 12.34
C ARG A 198 19.34 6.58 13.67
N GLN A 199 18.78 7.76 13.92
CA GLN A 199 18.03 8.07 15.12
C GLN A 199 16.69 7.32 15.11
N ALA A 200 16.40 6.65 16.24
CA ALA A 200 15.09 6.09 16.50
C ALA A 200 14.22 7.09 17.30
N TYR A 201 12.94 7.14 16.97
CA TYR A 201 11.93 7.95 17.64
C TYR A 201 10.84 7.06 18.20
N LYS A 202 10.33 7.44 19.36
CA LYS A 202 9.29 6.70 20.10
C LYS A 202 8.14 7.60 20.46
N ILE A 203 7.00 6.97 20.72
CA ILE A 203 5.89 7.54 21.47
C ILE A 203 5.83 6.89 22.85
N ASP A 204 5.40 7.68 23.83
CA ASP A 204 5.22 7.25 25.21
C ASP A 204 4.10 8.06 25.90
N GLU A 205 3.94 7.89 27.21
CA GLU A 205 2.92 8.60 28.00
C GLU A 205 3.03 10.13 27.92
N THR A 206 4.24 10.66 27.67
CA THR A 206 4.49 12.10 27.59
C THR A 206 4.43 12.64 26.16
N ASN A 207 4.74 11.78 25.18
CA ASN A 207 4.70 12.08 23.75
C ASN A 207 3.78 11.06 23.07
N PRO A 208 2.44 11.20 23.17
CA PRO A 208 1.49 10.20 22.72
C PRO A 208 1.40 10.09 21.18
N GLY A 209 0.90 8.96 20.69
CA GLY A 209 0.62 8.73 19.27
C GLY A 209 -0.41 7.62 19.08
N SER A 210 -1.68 7.96 19.26
CA SER A 210 -2.79 7.01 19.30
C SER A 210 -3.02 6.30 17.98
N GLU A 211 -2.82 6.98 16.86
CA GLU A 211 -3.00 6.48 15.51
C GLU A 211 -2.00 5.36 15.19
N VAL A 212 -0.70 5.59 15.42
CA VAL A 212 0.33 4.59 15.14
C VAL A 212 0.31 3.45 16.17
N ALA A 213 -0.04 3.72 17.44
CA ALA A 213 -0.29 2.68 18.42
C ALA A 213 -1.51 1.82 18.04
N GLY A 214 -2.61 2.45 17.61
CA GLY A 214 -3.83 1.79 17.15
C GLY A 214 -3.60 0.95 15.89
N GLU A 215 -2.95 1.49 14.86
CA GLU A 215 -2.66 0.73 13.64
C GLU A 215 -1.69 -0.42 13.91
N THR A 216 -0.69 -0.25 14.78
CA THR A 216 0.21 -1.35 15.18
C THR A 216 -0.55 -2.43 15.96
N ALA A 217 -1.49 -2.03 16.83
CA ALA A 217 -2.38 -2.97 17.51
C ALA A 217 -3.28 -3.72 16.52
N ALA A 218 -3.85 -3.03 15.52
CA ALA A 218 -4.64 -3.65 14.45
C ALA A 218 -3.81 -4.68 13.66
N ALA A 219 -2.58 -4.32 13.28
CA ALA A 219 -1.66 -5.18 12.55
C ALA A 219 -1.35 -6.47 13.33
N MET A 220 -0.99 -6.33 14.62
CA MET A 220 -0.67 -7.47 15.48
C MET A 220 -1.90 -8.32 15.80
N ALA A 221 -3.08 -7.71 15.99
CA ALA A 221 -4.33 -8.42 16.18
C ALA A 221 -4.74 -9.22 14.93
N ALA A 222 -4.69 -8.62 13.73
CA ALA A 222 -4.98 -9.29 12.47
C ALA A 222 -3.98 -10.44 12.21
N ALA A 223 -2.68 -10.19 12.40
CA ALA A 223 -1.65 -11.22 12.26
C ALA A 223 -1.83 -12.37 13.29
N SER A 224 -2.31 -12.08 14.51
CA SER A 224 -2.60 -13.13 15.49
C SER A 224 -3.66 -14.12 14.99
N ILE A 225 -4.64 -13.66 14.20
CA ILE A 225 -5.66 -14.53 13.57
C ILE A 225 -4.99 -15.45 12.56
N VAL A 226 -4.13 -14.89 11.70
CA VAL A 226 -3.38 -15.64 10.67
C VAL A 226 -2.54 -16.76 11.29
N PHE A 227 -1.76 -16.45 12.33
CA PHE A 227 -0.86 -17.42 12.97
C PHE A 227 -1.55 -18.36 13.97
N ARG A 228 -2.85 -18.19 14.26
CA ARG A 228 -3.55 -18.94 15.31
C ARG A 228 -3.41 -20.46 15.17
N LYS A 229 -3.46 -20.97 13.93
CA LYS A 229 -3.37 -22.40 13.65
C LYS A 229 -1.93 -22.89 13.45
N THR A 230 -1.09 -22.08 12.79
CA THR A 230 0.27 -22.49 12.39
C THR A 230 1.31 -22.25 13.48
N ASN A 231 1.15 -21.22 14.31
CA ASN A 231 2.02 -20.92 15.45
C ASN A 231 1.22 -20.27 16.60
N PRO A 232 0.53 -21.06 17.43
CA PRO A 232 -0.32 -20.55 18.51
C PRO A 232 0.43 -19.71 19.55
N HIS A 233 1.68 -20.05 19.87
CA HIS A 233 2.50 -19.28 20.81
C HIS A 233 2.79 -17.89 20.27
N TYR A 234 3.22 -17.79 19.01
CA TYR A 234 3.45 -16.50 18.36
C TYR A 234 2.16 -15.70 18.22
N SER A 235 1.04 -16.35 17.88
CA SER A 235 -0.29 -15.72 17.85
C SER A 235 -0.66 -15.07 19.19
N GLN A 236 -0.47 -15.76 20.31
CA GLN A 236 -0.73 -15.21 21.65
C GLN A 236 0.21 -14.06 22.01
N LEU A 237 1.49 -14.15 21.63
CA LEU A 237 2.46 -13.07 21.82
C LEU A 237 2.02 -11.81 21.08
N LEU A 238 1.64 -11.94 19.79
CA LEU A 238 1.14 -10.81 19.00
C LEU A 238 -0.11 -10.20 19.62
N LEU A 239 -1.04 -11.04 20.06
CA LEU A 239 -2.27 -10.57 20.67
C LEU A 239 -2.01 -9.82 21.99
N HIS A 240 -1.06 -10.29 22.81
CA HIS A 240 -0.67 -9.59 24.03
C HIS A 240 -0.14 -8.18 23.76
N HIS A 241 0.77 -8.04 22.80
CA HIS A 241 1.27 -6.73 22.39
C HIS A 241 0.16 -5.86 21.80
N ALA A 242 -0.74 -6.42 20.98
CA ALA A 242 -1.87 -5.68 20.41
C ALA A 242 -2.79 -5.08 21.47
N GLN A 243 -3.09 -5.84 22.53
CA GLN A 243 -3.94 -5.38 23.63
C GLN A 243 -3.27 -4.23 24.40
N GLN A 244 -1.99 -4.37 24.73
CA GLN A 244 -1.22 -3.32 25.42
C GLN A 244 -1.13 -2.04 24.59
N LEU A 245 -0.82 -2.15 23.30
CA LEU A 245 -0.72 -1.00 22.40
C LEU A 245 -2.05 -0.28 22.22
N PHE A 246 -3.16 -1.03 22.13
CA PHE A 246 -4.49 -0.43 22.09
C PHE A 246 -4.83 0.30 23.39
N GLU A 247 -4.59 -0.32 24.56
CA GLU A 247 -4.79 0.31 25.86
C GLU A 247 -3.95 1.58 26.03
N PHE A 248 -2.67 1.54 25.61
CA PHE A 248 -1.77 2.68 25.59
C PHE A 248 -2.30 3.80 24.70
N GLY A 249 -2.62 3.50 23.44
CA GLY A 249 -3.11 4.47 22.46
C GLY A 249 -4.45 5.10 22.84
N ASP A 250 -5.35 4.35 23.47
CA ASP A 250 -6.64 4.88 23.92
C ASP A 250 -6.53 5.69 25.22
N LYS A 251 -5.64 5.30 26.14
CA LYS A 251 -5.45 5.98 27.42
C LYS A 251 -4.72 7.31 27.27
N TYR A 252 -3.66 7.36 26.47
CA TYR A 252 -2.84 8.56 26.25
C TYR A 252 -3.12 9.11 24.85
N ARG A 253 -4.24 9.82 24.71
CA ARG A 253 -4.71 10.28 23.40
C ARG A 253 -3.92 11.47 22.88
N GLY A 254 -3.35 11.33 21.68
CA GLY A 254 -2.66 12.43 21.00
C GLY A 254 -2.12 12.00 19.65
N LYS A 255 -1.83 12.99 18.80
CA LYS A 255 -1.29 12.74 17.46
C LYS A 255 0.22 12.50 17.51
N TYR A 256 0.68 11.46 16.83
CA TYR A 256 2.08 11.06 16.79
C TYR A 256 2.97 12.05 16.04
N ASP A 257 2.43 12.75 15.04
CA ASP A 257 3.17 13.74 14.24
C ASP A 257 3.50 15.01 15.06
N LYS A 258 2.70 15.29 16.10
CA LYS A 258 3.01 16.30 17.12
C LYS A 258 4.10 15.85 18.10
N SER A 259 4.14 14.56 18.40
CA SER A 259 5.12 13.95 19.31
C SER A 259 6.47 13.69 18.64
N VAL A 260 6.44 13.33 17.36
CA VAL A 260 7.58 13.04 16.51
C VAL A 260 7.55 14.00 15.32
N GLY A 261 7.97 15.25 15.57
CA GLY A 261 7.85 16.35 14.61
C GLY A 261 8.47 16.05 13.22
N VAL A 262 9.53 15.24 13.18
CA VAL A 262 10.20 14.83 11.94
C VAL A 262 9.32 14.02 10.99
N VAL A 263 8.18 13.47 11.43
CA VAL A 263 7.25 12.72 10.56
C VAL A 263 6.25 13.64 9.85
N SER A 264 6.04 14.86 10.35
CA SER A 264 4.95 15.75 9.90
C SER A 264 5.03 16.09 8.40
N SER A 265 6.22 16.09 7.81
CA SER A 265 6.42 16.35 6.39
C SER A 265 6.19 15.15 5.47
N TYR A 266 6.03 13.95 6.03
CA TYR A 266 5.96 12.69 5.27
C TYR A 266 4.64 11.97 5.46
N TYR A 267 4.37 11.57 6.70
CA TYR A 267 3.19 10.79 7.08
C TYR A 267 2.40 11.51 8.20
N PRO A 268 1.98 12.77 7.99
CA PRO A 268 1.19 13.48 9.01
C PRO A 268 -0.12 12.74 9.27
N SER A 269 -0.59 12.77 10.52
CA SER A 269 -1.91 12.27 10.88
C SER A 269 -2.94 13.34 10.51
N VAL A 270 -3.49 13.25 9.30
CA VAL A 270 -4.45 14.25 8.80
C VAL A 270 -5.84 13.92 9.32
N SER A 271 -6.25 12.65 9.21
CA SER A 271 -7.55 12.14 9.67
C SER A 271 -7.78 12.27 11.18
N GLY A 272 -6.71 12.18 11.98
CA GLY A 272 -6.78 12.06 13.42
C GLY A 272 -6.28 10.69 13.90
N TYR A 273 -6.81 10.27 15.05
CA TYR A 273 -6.54 8.94 15.61
C TYR A 273 -7.82 8.13 15.86
N GLN A 274 -8.98 8.77 15.64
CA GLN A 274 -10.28 8.24 16.00
C GLN A 274 -10.62 7.00 15.17
N ASP A 275 -10.31 7.02 13.88
CA ASP A 275 -10.52 5.89 12.99
C ASP A 275 -9.59 4.72 13.32
N GLU A 276 -8.32 4.95 13.66
CA GLU A 276 -7.38 3.89 14.07
C GLU A 276 -7.79 3.24 15.38
N LEU A 277 -8.30 4.00 16.36
CA LEU A 277 -8.79 3.41 17.61
C LEU A 277 -10.03 2.53 17.37
N LEU A 278 -10.98 2.99 16.55
CA LEU A 278 -12.13 2.14 16.17
C LEU A 278 -11.68 0.91 15.38
N TRP A 279 -10.75 1.09 14.43
CA TRP A 279 -10.18 0.05 13.59
C TRP A 279 -9.46 -1.03 14.41
N ALA A 280 -8.59 -0.62 15.33
CA ALA A 280 -7.85 -1.50 16.23
C ALA A 280 -8.78 -2.28 17.15
N ALA A 281 -9.76 -1.61 17.77
CA ALA A 281 -10.77 -2.27 18.59
C ALA A 281 -11.54 -3.34 17.79
N LEU A 282 -11.91 -3.04 16.55
CA LEU A 282 -12.62 -3.99 15.71
C LEU A 282 -11.76 -5.22 15.33
N TRP A 283 -10.47 -5.03 15.04
CA TRP A 283 -9.54 -6.13 14.82
C TRP A 283 -9.29 -6.96 16.08
N LEU A 284 -9.15 -6.32 17.24
CA LEU A 284 -9.05 -7.00 18.53
C LEU A 284 -10.31 -7.79 18.83
N TYR A 285 -11.50 -7.27 18.51
CA TYR A 285 -12.74 -8.02 18.59
C TYR A 285 -12.72 -9.26 17.70
N ARG A 286 -12.37 -9.13 16.41
CA ARG A 286 -12.22 -10.29 15.50
C ARG A 286 -11.20 -11.31 16.00
N ALA A 287 -10.14 -10.84 16.66
CA ALA A 287 -9.10 -11.72 17.20
C ALA A 287 -9.52 -12.42 18.50
N THR A 288 -10.30 -11.79 19.38
CA THR A 288 -10.54 -12.29 20.74
C THR A 288 -11.96 -12.79 20.98
N ASP A 289 -12.92 -12.36 20.17
CA ASP A 289 -14.36 -12.39 20.46
C ASP A 289 -14.74 -11.70 21.79
N ASN A 290 -13.88 -10.80 22.30
CA ASN A 290 -14.16 -10.06 23.53
C ASN A 290 -15.08 -8.87 23.24
N GLN A 291 -16.29 -8.95 23.78
CA GLN A 291 -17.35 -7.96 23.60
C GLN A 291 -17.01 -6.56 24.12
N SER A 292 -16.01 -6.39 24.99
CA SER A 292 -15.56 -5.06 25.42
C SER A 292 -15.08 -4.21 24.24
N TYR A 293 -14.40 -4.81 23.27
CA TYR A 293 -13.90 -4.10 22.08
C TYR A 293 -15.03 -3.74 21.12
N LEU A 294 -15.99 -4.64 20.89
CA LEU A 294 -17.16 -4.31 20.08
C LEU A 294 -17.97 -3.18 20.72
N ASN A 295 -18.19 -3.25 22.04
CA ASN A 295 -18.85 -2.17 22.78
C ASN A 295 -18.10 -0.84 22.65
N TYR A 296 -16.77 -0.84 22.70
CA TYR A 296 -15.95 0.35 22.47
C TYR A 296 -16.22 0.96 21.08
N VAL A 297 -16.23 0.14 20.02
CA VAL A 297 -16.52 0.60 18.65
C VAL A 297 -17.90 1.24 18.58
N LEU A 298 -18.90 0.58 19.16
CA LEU A 298 -20.29 1.01 19.08
C LEU A 298 -20.59 2.27 19.91
N GLN A 299 -20.00 2.38 21.10
CA GLN A 299 -20.18 3.54 21.99
C GLN A 299 -19.48 4.78 21.44
N ASN A 300 -18.31 4.61 20.83
CA ASN A 300 -17.56 5.72 20.23
C ASN A 300 -17.94 6.00 18.77
N ALA A 301 -18.84 5.21 18.18
CA ALA A 301 -19.21 5.30 16.76
C ALA A 301 -19.53 6.72 16.28
N LEU A 302 -20.31 7.47 17.08
CA LEU A 302 -20.69 8.86 16.75
C LEU A 302 -19.56 9.85 17.03
N SER A 303 -18.96 9.79 18.23
CA SER A 303 -17.95 10.76 18.68
C SER A 303 -16.65 10.66 17.90
N PHE A 304 -16.29 9.46 17.48
CA PHE A 304 -15.09 9.17 16.69
C PHE A 304 -15.38 9.16 15.19
N GLY A 305 -16.61 9.49 14.79
CA GLY A 305 -16.94 9.70 13.39
C GLY A 305 -17.18 8.45 12.55
N GLY A 306 -17.12 7.25 13.15
CA GLY A 306 -17.38 5.97 12.49
C GLY A 306 -18.72 5.89 11.75
N ILE A 307 -19.78 6.52 12.29
CA ILE A 307 -21.12 6.56 11.67
C ILE A 307 -21.52 7.94 11.14
N THR A 308 -20.66 8.94 11.20
CA THR A 308 -20.98 10.30 10.70
C THR A 308 -20.41 10.51 9.30
N TRP A 309 -19.11 10.28 9.13
CA TRP A 309 -18.40 10.56 7.90
C TRP A 309 -18.76 9.55 6.82
N ALA A 310 -19.31 10.06 5.71
CA ALA A 310 -19.43 9.34 4.46
C ALA A 310 -18.15 9.61 3.67
N ILE A 311 -17.30 8.60 3.53
CA ILE A 311 -15.96 8.76 2.97
C ILE A 311 -15.84 8.04 1.63
N SER A 312 -14.93 8.54 0.79
CA SER A 312 -14.59 8.00 -0.53
C SER A 312 -13.10 7.61 -0.61
N GLU A 313 -12.43 7.49 0.54
CA GLU A 313 -11.00 7.21 0.66
C GLU A 313 -10.73 6.12 1.73
N PHE A 314 -9.77 5.24 1.44
CA PHE A 314 -9.21 4.26 2.38
C PHE A 314 -7.69 4.20 2.17
N SER A 315 -6.90 4.41 3.22
CA SER A 315 -5.44 4.54 3.14
C SER A 315 -4.74 4.26 4.47
N TRP A 316 -3.41 4.35 4.46
CA TRP A 316 -2.59 4.28 5.67
C TRP A 316 -2.88 5.41 6.67
N ASP A 317 -3.57 6.49 6.28
CA ASP A 317 -4.03 7.59 7.16
C ASP A 317 -5.51 7.42 7.51
N VAL A 318 -6.37 7.01 6.56
CA VAL A 318 -7.83 7.02 6.72
C VAL A 318 -8.42 5.61 6.76
N LYS A 319 -8.98 5.17 7.90
CA LYS A 319 -9.41 3.77 8.13
C LYS A 319 -10.94 3.58 8.11
N TYR A 320 -11.70 4.67 8.05
CA TYR A 320 -13.17 4.64 8.16
C TYR A 320 -13.85 3.66 7.20
N ALA A 321 -13.47 3.64 5.91
CA ALA A 321 -14.11 2.75 4.93
C ALA A 321 -13.92 1.26 5.28
N GLY A 322 -12.70 0.85 5.61
CA GLY A 322 -12.41 -0.53 6.05
C GLY A 322 -13.14 -0.87 7.35
N LEU A 323 -13.10 0.03 8.33
CA LEU A 323 -13.84 -0.11 9.60
C LEU A 323 -15.34 -0.31 9.36
N GLN A 324 -15.97 0.57 8.57
CA GLN A 324 -17.40 0.56 8.28
C GLN A 324 -17.80 -0.74 7.58
N ILE A 325 -16.99 -1.20 6.63
CA ILE A 325 -17.19 -2.48 5.94
C ILE A 325 -17.15 -3.64 6.93
N ILE A 326 -16.08 -3.79 7.72
CA ILE A 326 -15.98 -4.91 8.67
C ILE A 326 -17.12 -4.84 9.70
N ALA A 327 -17.44 -3.66 10.23
CA ALA A 327 -18.52 -3.49 11.20
C ALA A 327 -19.87 -3.90 10.59
N SER A 328 -20.12 -3.55 9.33
CA SER A 328 -21.36 -3.93 8.64
C SER A 328 -21.51 -5.45 8.49
N MET A 329 -20.40 -6.18 8.32
CA MET A 329 -20.40 -7.64 8.19
C MET A 329 -20.84 -8.34 9.49
N LEU A 330 -20.66 -7.69 10.65
CA LEU A 330 -21.06 -8.23 11.96
C LEU A 330 -22.59 -8.26 12.17
N LEU A 331 -23.38 -7.59 11.32
CA LEU A 331 -24.85 -7.60 11.39
C LEU A 331 -25.45 -9.00 11.26
N ARG A 332 -24.73 -9.93 10.63
CA ARG A 332 -25.17 -11.32 10.43
C ARG A 332 -25.03 -12.18 11.68
N GLU A 333 -24.17 -11.79 12.61
CA GLU A 333 -23.89 -12.60 13.78
C GLU A 333 -25.05 -12.49 14.79
N GLU A 334 -25.73 -13.60 15.08
CA GLU A 334 -26.93 -13.60 15.93
C GLU A 334 -26.70 -13.00 17.31
N LYS A 335 -25.46 -13.12 17.83
CA LYS A 335 -25.03 -12.53 19.11
C LYS A 335 -25.07 -11.00 19.15
N ASN A 336 -25.08 -10.33 17.99
CA ASN A 336 -25.01 -8.87 17.88
C ASN A 336 -26.37 -8.18 17.65
N LYS A 337 -27.50 -8.91 17.77
CA LYS A 337 -28.86 -8.38 17.53
C LYS A 337 -29.20 -7.13 18.34
N VAL A 338 -28.65 -6.96 19.55
CA VAL A 338 -28.86 -5.78 20.41
C VAL A 338 -28.23 -4.51 19.83
N HIS A 339 -27.18 -4.64 19.02
CA HIS A 339 -26.38 -3.53 18.48
C HIS A 339 -26.79 -3.11 17.06
N LYS A 340 -27.88 -3.70 16.54
CA LYS A 340 -28.34 -3.54 15.17
C LYS A 340 -28.47 -2.08 14.71
N PRO A 341 -29.03 -1.13 15.48
CA PRO A 341 -29.22 0.25 14.99
C PRO A 341 -27.91 1.00 14.66
N THR A 342 -26.86 0.78 15.44
CA THR A 342 -25.56 1.42 15.18
C THR A 342 -24.83 0.73 14.02
N LEU A 343 -24.90 -0.60 13.97
CA LEU A 343 -24.33 -1.38 12.88
C LEU A 343 -25.03 -1.12 11.53
N GLU A 344 -26.34 -0.84 11.51
CA GLU A 344 -27.07 -0.39 10.32
C GLU A 344 -26.58 0.98 9.82
N GLN A 345 -26.16 1.87 10.72
CA GLN A 345 -25.54 3.14 10.33
C GLN A 345 -24.13 2.94 9.76
N TYR A 346 -23.33 2.04 10.35
CA TYR A 346 -22.06 1.62 9.75
C TYR A 346 -22.26 1.02 8.35
N LEU A 347 -23.27 0.16 8.18
CA LEU A 347 -23.66 -0.38 6.87
C LEU A 347 -23.98 0.74 5.88
N SER A 348 -24.77 1.74 6.28
CA SER A 348 -25.06 2.88 5.39
C SER A 348 -23.80 3.61 4.91
N LYS A 349 -22.79 3.77 5.78
CA LYS A 349 -21.51 4.40 5.39
C LYS A 349 -20.63 3.50 4.53
N ALA A 350 -20.58 2.20 4.84
CA ALA A 350 -19.91 1.21 4.01
C ALA A 350 -20.51 1.19 2.58
N GLN A 351 -21.84 1.17 2.48
CA GLN A 351 -22.55 1.23 1.21
C GLN A 351 -22.22 2.51 0.44
N HIS A 352 -22.16 3.66 1.12
CA HIS A 352 -21.76 4.91 0.48
C HIS A 352 -20.37 4.82 -0.17
N TYR A 353 -19.35 4.30 0.52
CA TYR A 353 -18.00 4.15 -0.02
C TYR A 353 -17.97 3.20 -1.23
N LEU A 354 -18.61 2.04 -1.12
CA LEU A 354 -18.67 1.04 -2.19
C LEU A 354 -19.39 1.59 -3.44
N CYS A 355 -20.53 2.25 -3.23
CA CYS A 355 -21.26 2.92 -4.30
C CYS A 355 -20.48 4.10 -4.89
N ALA A 356 -19.69 4.83 -4.09
CA ALA A 356 -18.81 5.90 -4.58
C ALA A 356 -17.76 5.36 -5.56
N CYS A 357 -17.16 4.20 -5.25
CA CYS A 357 -16.21 3.54 -6.14
C CYS A 357 -16.88 3.09 -7.45
N LEU A 358 -18.11 2.60 -7.37
CA LEU A 358 -18.90 2.17 -8.53
C LEU A 358 -19.50 3.32 -9.34
N HIS A 359 -19.34 4.57 -8.90
CA HIS A 359 -19.95 5.76 -9.49
C HIS A 359 -21.49 5.72 -9.46
N LYS A 360 -22.06 5.20 -8.37
CA LYS A 360 -23.52 5.01 -8.17
C LYS A 360 -24.08 5.79 -6.97
N ASN A 361 -23.36 6.78 -6.45
CA ASN A 361 -23.92 7.73 -5.48
C ASN A 361 -24.61 8.90 -6.18
N ASN A 362 -25.68 9.43 -5.55
CA ASN A 362 -26.31 10.70 -5.94
C ASN A 362 -25.46 11.90 -5.45
N GLY A 363 -24.24 12.04 -5.96
CA GLY A 363 -23.33 13.12 -5.59
C GLY A 363 -21.87 12.68 -5.50
N SER A 364 -21.34 12.61 -4.28
CA SER A 364 -19.92 12.31 -4.02
C SER A 364 -19.56 10.88 -4.44
N ASN A 365 -18.86 10.78 -5.57
CA ASN A 365 -18.28 9.55 -6.10
C ASN A 365 -16.77 9.72 -6.18
N VAL A 366 -16.05 8.60 -6.31
CA VAL A 366 -14.62 8.64 -6.63
C VAL A 366 -14.48 9.00 -8.11
N ASP A 367 -13.57 9.93 -8.43
CA ASP A 367 -13.30 10.33 -9.81
C ASP A 367 -12.66 9.17 -10.59
N ARG A 368 -12.72 9.26 -11.92
CA ARG A 368 -12.10 8.28 -12.81
C ARG A 368 -11.28 8.95 -13.90
N THR A 369 -10.17 8.32 -14.26
CA THR A 369 -9.44 8.67 -15.48
C THR A 369 -10.26 8.30 -16.72
N PRO A 370 -9.97 8.88 -17.90
CA PRO A 370 -10.57 8.46 -19.17
C PRO A 370 -10.47 6.95 -19.44
N GLY A 371 -9.40 6.30 -18.98
CA GLY A 371 -9.17 4.85 -19.06
C GLY A 371 -9.94 4.02 -18.02
N GLY A 372 -10.71 4.65 -17.12
CA GLY A 372 -11.57 3.97 -16.16
C GLY A 372 -10.90 3.59 -14.83
N LEU A 373 -9.70 4.09 -14.55
CA LEU A 373 -9.02 3.92 -13.26
C LEU A 373 -9.65 4.83 -12.21
N LEU A 374 -9.88 4.32 -11.01
CA LEU A 374 -10.22 5.15 -9.85
C LEU A 374 -9.11 6.19 -9.58
N TYR A 375 -9.49 7.45 -9.41
CA TYR A 375 -8.55 8.54 -9.20
C TYR A 375 -8.96 9.35 -7.97
N THR A 376 -8.24 9.17 -6.86
CA THR A 376 -8.56 9.84 -5.59
C THR A 376 -7.62 11.02 -5.35
N ARG A 377 -6.31 10.85 -5.59
CA ARG A 377 -5.31 11.91 -5.41
C ARG A 377 -4.22 11.81 -6.46
N GLN A 378 -3.50 12.92 -6.68
CA GLN A 378 -2.40 12.97 -7.63
C GLN A 378 -1.17 12.18 -7.18
N TRP A 379 -0.81 12.25 -5.90
CA TRP A 379 0.37 11.58 -5.38
C TRP A 379 0.05 10.13 -5.00
N ASN A 380 0.80 9.19 -5.59
CA ASN A 380 0.71 7.77 -5.29
C ASN A 380 -0.74 7.24 -5.33
N ASN A 381 -1.47 7.54 -6.42
CA ASN A 381 -2.89 7.20 -6.57
C ASN A 381 -3.17 5.70 -6.44
N MET A 382 -2.22 4.86 -6.85
CA MET A 382 -2.37 3.40 -6.85
C MET A 382 -2.60 2.80 -5.46
N GLN A 383 -2.25 3.49 -4.37
CA GLN A 383 -2.63 3.06 -3.02
C GLN A 383 -4.15 3.00 -2.85
N TYR A 384 -4.89 3.97 -3.42
CA TYR A 384 -6.33 4.06 -3.28
C TYR A 384 -7.02 3.05 -4.19
N VAL A 385 -6.46 2.84 -5.38
CA VAL A 385 -6.94 1.84 -6.34
C VAL A 385 -6.79 0.43 -5.76
N SER A 386 -5.62 0.07 -5.22
CA SER A 386 -5.39 -1.26 -4.66
C SER A 386 -6.25 -1.52 -3.43
N ASN A 387 -6.37 -0.53 -2.54
CA ASN A 387 -7.25 -0.55 -1.38
C ASN A 387 -8.73 -0.71 -1.75
N ALA A 388 -9.23 0.06 -2.71
CA ALA A 388 -10.61 -0.03 -3.17
C ALA A 388 -10.89 -1.39 -3.83
N ALA A 389 -9.99 -1.86 -4.70
CA ALA A 389 -10.11 -3.18 -5.33
C ALA A 389 -10.20 -4.29 -4.27
N PHE A 390 -9.38 -4.22 -3.23
CA PHE A 390 -9.44 -5.17 -2.12
C PHE A 390 -10.76 -5.12 -1.36
N LEU A 391 -11.20 -3.93 -0.92
CA LEU A 391 -12.45 -3.76 -0.17
C LEU A 391 -13.69 -4.20 -0.97
N LEU A 392 -13.74 -3.87 -2.26
CA LEU A 392 -14.80 -4.29 -3.18
C LEU A 392 -14.83 -5.82 -3.32
N THR A 393 -13.65 -6.46 -3.43
CA THR A 393 -13.54 -7.92 -3.54
C THR A 393 -14.05 -8.61 -2.27
N VAL A 394 -13.61 -8.15 -1.10
CA VAL A 394 -14.03 -8.71 0.20
C VAL A 394 -15.54 -8.52 0.43
N TYR A 395 -16.07 -7.33 0.11
CA TYR A 395 -17.49 -7.07 0.29
C TYR A 395 -18.37 -7.82 -0.71
N SER A 396 -17.90 -8.02 -1.95
CA SER A 396 -18.58 -8.87 -2.94
C SER A 396 -18.75 -10.30 -2.41
N ASP A 397 -17.68 -10.88 -1.86
CA ASP A 397 -17.73 -12.22 -1.27
C ASP A 397 -18.73 -12.28 -0.10
N HIS A 398 -18.70 -11.28 0.77
CA HIS A 398 -19.66 -11.18 1.88
C HIS A 398 -21.12 -11.15 1.39
N LEU A 399 -21.43 -10.34 0.37
CA LEU A 399 -22.77 -10.26 -0.20
C LEU A 399 -23.20 -11.58 -0.86
N ARG A 400 -22.27 -12.26 -1.55
CA ARG A 400 -22.54 -13.56 -2.17
C ARG A 400 -22.87 -14.61 -1.11
N GLU A 401 -22.11 -14.67 -0.02
CA GLU A 401 -22.38 -15.58 1.10
C GLU A 401 -23.66 -15.24 1.85
N ALA A 402 -24.06 -13.97 1.86
CA ALA A 402 -25.30 -13.52 2.47
C ALA A 402 -26.52 -13.66 1.53
N ASN A 403 -26.31 -13.99 0.25
CA ASN A 403 -27.31 -13.92 -0.81
C ASN A 403 -28.02 -12.55 -0.84
N GLN A 404 -27.22 -11.48 -0.73
CA GLN A 404 -27.66 -10.09 -0.70
C GLN A 404 -27.10 -9.30 -1.88
N GLN A 405 -27.68 -8.13 -2.11
CA GLN A 405 -27.22 -7.17 -3.11
C GLN A 405 -26.90 -5.84 -2.42
N LEU A 406 -25.96 -5.10 -3.00
CA LEU A 406 -25.62 -3.76 -2.55
C LEU A 406 -26.70 -2.77 -3.03
N ASN A 407 -27.21 -1.94 -2.13
CA ASN A 407 -28.18 -0.89 -2.49
C ASN A 407 -27.45 0.45 -2.66
N CYS A 408 -27.36 0.93 -3.90
CA CYS A 408 -26.84 2.24 -4.25
C CYS A 408 -28.00 3.16 -4.64
N HIS A 409 -28.58 3.84 -3.64
CA HIS A 409 -29.66 4.83 -3.84
C HIS A 409 -30.87 4.31 -4.65
N GLY A 410 -31.26 3.05 -4.43
CA GLY A 410 -32.38 2.40 -5.12
C GLY A 410 -31.98 1.54 -6.32
N GLU A 411 -30.73 1.62 -6.77
CA GLU A 411 -30.15 0.67 -7.71
C GLU A 411 -29.52 -0.50 -6.95
N LEU A 412 -29.92 -1.73 -7.31
CA LEU A 412 -29.36 -2.94 -6.72
C LEU A 412 -28.18 -3.43 -7.56
N VAL A 413 -27.03 -3.55 -6.92
CA VAL A 413 -25.78 -4.02 -7.53
C VAL A 413 -25.46 -5.40 -6.99
N GLY A 414 -25.31 -6.36 -7.90
CA GLY A 414 -25.00 -7.75 -7.55
C GLY A 414 -23.52 -7.95 -7.15
N PRO A 415 -23.20 -9.01 -6.38
CA PRO A 415 -21.82 -9.35 -6.03
C PRO A 415 -20.88 -9.47 -7.23
N GLU A 416 -21.35 -10.08 -8.32
CA GLU A 416 -20.54 -10.31 -9.52
C GLU A 416 -20.22 -9.00 -10.26
N GLU A 417 -21.12 -8.01 -10.24
CA GLU A 417 -20.84 -6.68 -10.81
C GLU A 417 -19.75 -5.96 -10.01
N ILE A 418 -19.80 -6.03 -8.67
CA ILE A 418 -18.79 -5.46 -7.78
C ILE A 418 -17.44 -6.11 -8.02
N LEU A 419 -17.40 -7.44 -8.10
CA LEU A 419 -16.18 -8.20 -8.35
C LEU A 419 -15.62 -7.92 -9.75
N SER A 420 -16.47 -7.82 -10.77
CA SER A 420 -16.05 -7.45 -12.12
C SER A 420 -15.44 -6.06 -12.17
N PHE A 421 -15.95 -5.11 -11.38
CA PHE A 421 -15.35 -3.78 -11.27
C PHE A 421 -14.02 -3.82 -10.52
N ALA A 422 -13.91 -4.56 -9.40
CA ALA A 422 -12.64 -4.75 -8.71
C ALA A 422 -11.58 -5.37 -9.65
N LYS A 423 -11.97 -6.40 -10.42
CA LYS A 423 -11.13 -7.02 -11.44
C LYS A 423 -10.69 -6.04 -12.51
N SER A 424 -11.57 -5.13 -12.98
CA SER A 424 -11.17 -4.14 -13.99
C SER A 424 -10.08 -3.18 -13.50
N GLN A 425 -10.09 -2.82 -12.21
CA GLN A 425 -9.00 -2.02 -11.61
C GLN A 425 -7.69 -2.80 -11.55
N VAL A 426 -7.75 -4.10 -11.22
CA VAL A 426 -6.57 -4.98 -11.23
C VAL A 426 -6.04 -5.18 -12.64
N ASP A 427 -6.91 -5.43 -13.61
CA ASP A 427 -6.54 -5.59 -15.01
C ASP A 427 -5.93 -4.30 -15.57
N TYR A 428 -6.44 -3.13 -15.17
CA TYR A 428 -5.83 -1.84 -15.48
C TYR A 428 -4.39 -1.78 -14.94
N ILE A 429 -4.17 -2.18 -13.68
CA ILE A 429 -2.83 -2.25 -13.08
C ILE A 429 -1.91 -3.19 -13.88
N LEU A 430 -2.43 -4.33 -14.36
CA LEU A 430 -1.64 -5.34 -15.06
C LEU A 430 -1.39 -5.03 -16.54
N GLY A 431 -2.13 -4.10 -17.14
CA GLY A 431 -1.85 -3.58 -18.48
C GLY A 431 -3.06 -3.26 -19.35
N ALA A 432 -4.29 -3.51 -18.89
CA ALA A 432 -5.52 -3.13 -19.59
C ALA A 432 -5.84 -1.65 -19.41
N ASN A 433 -4.91 -0.80 -19.85
CA ASN A 433 -5.00 0.65 -19.76
C ASN A 433 -4.59 1.30 -21.09
N PRO A 434 -4.85 2.60 -21.30
CA PRO A 434 -4.54 3.30 -22.56
C PRO A 434 -3.06 3.24 -22.98
N MET A 435 -2.14 2.99 -22.03
CA MET A 435 -0.70 2.87 -22.31
C MET A 435 -0.23 1.44 -22.64
N ALA A 436 -1.12 0.45 -22.52
CA ALA A 436 -0.83 -0.98 -22.63
C ALA A 436 0.42 -1.38 -21.82
N MET A 437 0.48 -0.92 -20.57
CA MET A 437 1.66 -1.00 -19.71
C MET A 437 1.27 -1.47 -18.32
N SER A 438 1.94 -2.48 -17.78
CA SER A 438 1.75 -2.87 -16.39
C SER A 438 2.34 -1.80 -15.46
N TYR A 439 1.61 -1.44 -14.41
CA TYR A 439 2.11 -0.65 -13.29
C TYR A 439 2.65 -1.53 -12.14
N LEU A 440 2.55 -2.86 -12.28
CA LEU A 440 3.23 -3.83 -11.43
C LEU A 440 4.60 -4.15 -12.05
N VAL A 441 5.67 -3.67 -11.41
CA VAL A 441 7.03 -3.74 -11.98
C VAL A 441 7.46 -5.19 -12.20
N GLY A 442 8.03 -5.48 -13.36
CA GLY A 442 8.46 -6.84 -13.74
C GLY A 442 7.33 -7.77 -14.18
N TYR A 443 6.09 -7.28 -14.30
CA TYR A 443 4.96 -8.04 -14.83
C TYR A 443 4.63 -7.64 -16.27
N GLY A 444 4.33 -8.64 -17.10
CA GLY A 444 3.97 -8.43 -18.50
C GLY A 444 5.13 -7.91 -19.38
N PRO A 445 4.86 -7.60 -20.65
CA PRO A 445 5.90 -7.24 -21.63
C PRO A 445 6.39 -5.79 -21.51
N LYS A 446 5.65 -4.91 -20.83
CA LYS A 446 5.95 -3.48 -20.70
C LYS A 446 5.59 -3.00 -19.30
N TYR A 447 6.58 -2.52 -18.55
CA TYR A 447 6.45 -2.05 -17.17
C TYR A 447 7.48 -0.94 -16.87
N PRO A 448 7.31 -0.14 -15.79
CA PRO A 448 8.26 0.90 -15.38
C PRO A 448 9.65 0.33 -15.11
N THR A 449 10.67 0.97 -15.66
CA THR A 449 12.07 0.55 -15.55
C THR A 449 12.93 1.53 -14.76
N LYS A 450 12.44 2.74 -14.50
CA LYS A 450 13.13 3.80 -13.75
C LYS A 450 12.37 4.17 -12.49
N VAL A 451 12.02 3.16 -11.71
CA VAL A 451 11.32 3.29 -10.42
C VAL A 451 12.14 4.18 -9.48
N HIS A 452 11.49 5.10 -8.77
CA HIS A 452 12.11 5.93 -7.73
C HIS A 452 12.42 5.05 -6.53
N HIS A 453 13.59 4.41 -6.51
CA HIS A 453 13.97 3.49 -5.45
C HIS A 453 15.48 3.33 -5.37
N ARG A 454 16.09 3.64 -4.23
CA ARG A 454 17.56 3.69 -4.06
C ARG A 454 18.23 2.35 -4.25
N GLY A 455 17.73 1.30 -3.59
CA GLY A 455 18.29 -0.05 -3.71
C GLY A 455 18.29 -0.58 -5.16
N SER A 456 17.17 -0.46 -5.88
CA SER A 456 17.05 -0.97 -7.25
C SER A 456 17.80 -0.13 -8.28
N SER A 457 17.89 1.19 -8.08
CA SER A 457 18.58 2.12 -8.98
C SER A 457 20.10 2.16 -8.83
N THR A 458 20.64 1.49 -7.81
CA THR A 458 22.07 1.46 -7.49
C THR A 458 22.66 0.07 -7.74
N GLU A 459 23.97 -0.01 -7.99
CA GLU A 459 24.67 -1.30 -8.14
C GLU A 459 24.54 -2.19 -6.90
N SER A 460 24.45 -3.51 -7.09
CA SER A 460 24.30 -4.46 -5.98
C SER A 460 25.57 -4.53 -5.14
N TYR A 461 25.41 -4.50 -3.81
CA TYR A 461 26.50 -4.69 -2.85
C TYR A 461 27.22 -6.03 -3.02
N LYS A 462 26.52 -7.06 -3.50
CA LYS A 462 27.11 -8.39 -3.74
C LYS A 462 28.01 -8.41 -4.97
N HIS A 463 27.74 -7.57 -5.95
CA HIS A 463 28.55 -7.46 -7.17
C HIS A 463 29.75 -6.53 -6.93
N ASP A 464 29.49 -5.33 -6.41
CA ASP A 464 30.53 -4.37 -6.05
C ASP A 464 30.39 -3.95 -4.58
N LYS A 465 31.37 -4.37 -3.78
CA LYS A 465 31.51 -4.01 -2.35
C LYS A 465 32.13 -2.63 -2.14
N GLY A 466 32.47 -1.91 -3.23
CA GLY A 466 32.89 -0.53 -3.20
C GLY A 466 31.82 0.34 -2.53
N PHE A 467 32.25 1.19 -1.60
CA PHE A 467 31.36 2.07 -0.88
C PHE A 467 30.81 3.16 -1.82
N ILE A 468 29.49 3.27 -1.92
CA ILE A 468 28.82 4.34 -2.66
C ILE A 468 28.40 5.40 -1.66
N GLY A 469 29.00 6.58 -1.70
CA GLY A 469 28.66 7.67 -0.77
C GLY A 469 27.27 8.26 -0.97
N CYS A 470 26.72 8.86 0.09
CA CYS A 470 25.40 9.51 0.14
C CYS A 470 25.11 10.43 -1.07
N THR A 471 25.96 11.43 -1.32
CA THR A 471 25.78 12.38 -2.43
C THR A 471 26.30 11.82 -3.77
N GLN A 472 27.32 10.95 -3.72
CA GLN A 472 27.84 10.26 -4.90
C GLN A 472 26.76 9.45 -5.62
N GLY A 473 25.77 8.94 -4.88
CA GLY A 473 24.63 8.28 -5.44
C GLY A 473 23.75 9.15 -6.35
N TYR A 474 23.67 10.46 -6.08
CA TYR A 474 22.91 11.38 -6.93
C TYR A 474 23.60 11.58 -8.29
N ASP A 475 24.91 11.86 -8.25
CA ASP A 475 25.72 12.05 -9.46
C ASP A 475 25.86 10.75 -10.24
N GLY A 476 26.06 9.65 -9.50
CA GLY A 476 26.44 8.37 -10.03
C GLY A 476 25.27 7.50 -10.45
N TRP A 477 24.08 7.61 -9.86
CA TRP A 477 22.99 6.65 -10.07
C TRP A 477 21.63 7.31 -10.29
N TYR A 478 21.23 8.28 -9.47
CA TYR A 478 19.89 8.89 -9.52
C TYR A 478 19.58 9.53 -10.89
N ALA A 479 20.52 10.28 -11.46
CA ALA A 479 20.31 10.98 -12.73
C ALA A 479 20.58 10.11 -13.97
N ARG A 480 20.91 8.81 -13.81
CA ARG A 480 21.22 7.96 -14.96
C ARG A 480 19.99 7.80 -15.87
N PRO A 481 20.14 8.02 -17.20
CA PRO A 481 19.04 7.89 -18.15
C PRO A 481 18.69 6.43 -18.47
N HIS A 482 19.47 5.46 -17.99
CA HIS A 482 19.25 4.04 -18.20
C HIS A 482 18.24 3.45 -17.18
N PRO A 483 17.62 2.30 -17.49
CA PRO A 483 16.87 1.51 -16.51
C PRO A 483 17.64 1.30 -15.20
N ASN A 484 16.88 1.07 -14.12
CA ASN A 484 17.45 0.65 -12.84
C ASN A 484 18.24 -0.67 -13.05
N PRO A 485 19.44 -0.81 -12.46
CA PRO A 485 20.23 -2.04 -12.54
C PRO A 485 19.48 -3.29 -12.08
N HIS A 486 18.56 -3.14 -11.12
CA HIS A 486 17.73 -4.22 -10.62
C HIS A 486 16.26 -3.93 -10.91
N VAL A 487 15.55 -4.93 -11.42
CA VAL A 487 14.10 -4.86 -11.57
C VAL A 487 13.47 -5.05 -10.19
N LEU A 488 12.69 -4.07 -9.75
CA LEU A 488 11.97 -4.10 -8.47
C LEU A 488 10.69 -4.93 -8.61
N VAL A 489 10.84 -6.23 -8.87
CA VAL A 489 9.75 -7.14 -9.23
C VAL A 489 8.63 -7.10 -8.19
N GLY A 490 7.39 -6.91 -8.65
CA GLY A 490 6.18 -6.90 -7.83
C GLY A 490 5.84 -5.58 -7.17
N ALA A 491 6.66 -4.55 -7.34
CA ALA A 491 6.37 -3.22 -6.83
C ALA A 491 5.22 -2.58 -7.61
N LEU A 492 4.17 -2.14 -6.89
CA LEU A 492 3.14 -1.27 -7.45
C LEU A 492 3.58 0.20 -7.34
N VAL A 493 3.90 0.82 -8.48
CA VAL A 493 4.26 2.24 -8.54
C VAL A 493 3.03 3.14 -8.33
N GLY A 494 3.24 4.44 -8.10
CA GLY A 494 2.18 5.43 -7.90
C GLY A 494 1.14 5.57 -9.02
N GLY A 495 1.51 5.21 -10.25
CA GLY A 495 0.58 5.10 -11.39
C GLY A 495 0.47 6.35 -12.25
N PRO A 496 -0.46 6.38 -13.23
CA PRO A 496 -0.58 7.48 -14.18
C PRO A 496 -1.20 8.74 -13.56
N ASP A 497 -1.10 9.86 -14.29
CA ASP A 497 -1.86 11.08 -13.99
C ASP A 497 -3.36 10.90 -14.29
N VAL A 498 -4.14 11.94 -13.98
CA VAL A 498 -5.59 11.98 -14.21
C VAL A 498 -6.02 11.72 -15.68
N ASN A 499 -5.10 11.82 -16.64
CA ASN A 499 -5.35 11.61 -18.06
C ASN A 499 -4.74 10.30 -18.58
N ASP A 500 -4.48 9.33 -17.69
CA ASP A 500 -3.87 8.04 -18.02
C ASP A 500 -2.44 8.13 -18.58
N ARG A 501 -1.71 9.24 -18.31
CA ARG A 501 -0.32 9.40 -18.76
C ARG A 501 0.66 9.06 -17.66
N PHE A 502 1.64 8.23 -18.01
CA PHE A 502 2.73 7.84 -17.13
C PHE A 502 4.08 8.23 -17.72
N ARG A 503 4.92 8.85 -16.91
CA ARG A 503 6.31 9.18 -17.26
C ARG A 503 7.26 8.34 -16.40
N ASP A 504 7.84 7.31 -17.02
CA ASP A 504 8.85 6.41 -16.42
C ASP A 504 10.18 7.14 -16.27
N ASP A 505 10.28 7.95 -15.21
CA ASP A 505 11.45 8.73 -14.87
C ASP A 505 11.68 8.69 -13.37
N ARG A 506 12.93 8.44 -12.96
CA ARG A 506 13.29 8.26 -11.54
C ARG A 506 13.03 9.50 -10.71
N GLY A 507 13.07 10.70 -11.30
CA GLY A 507 12.73 11.95 -10.62
C GLY A 507 11.23 12.22 -10.52
N ASN A 508 10.39 11.40 -11.15
CA ASN A 508 8.95 11.52 -11.13
C ASN A 508 8.32 10.70 -9.98
N TYR A 509 8.80 10.92 -8.75
CA TYR A 509 8.38 10.18 -7.56
C TYR A 509 6.85 10.14 -7.39
N VAL A 510 6.10 11.18 -7.80
CA VAL A 510 4.63 11.18 -7.79
C VAL A 510 4.01 9.94 -8.46
N GLN A 511 4.60 9.47 -9.57
CA GLN A 511 4.12 8.34 -10.36
C GLN A 511 4.98 7.09 -10.19
N THR A 512 6.28 7.24 -9.97
CA THR A 512 7.24 6.12 -9.96
C THR A 512 7.64 5.64 -8.57
N GLU A 513 7.17 6.28 -7.50
CA GLU A 513 7.37 5.78 -6.13
C GLU A 513 6.65 4.45 -5.96
N ALA A 514 7.33 3.48 -5.36
CA ALA A 514 6.71 2.23 -4.95
C ALA A 514 6.72 2.13 -3.43
N CYS A 515 5.54 1.98 -2.83
CA CYS A 515 5.39 1.87 -1.38
C CYS A 515 4.88 0.47 -0.99
N THR A 516 5.27 0.01 0.18
CA THR A 516 4.81 -1.29 0.73
C THR A 516 3.29 -1.40 0.80
N TYR A 517 2.62 -0.35 1.27
CA TYR A 517 1.15 -0.30 1.41
C TYR A 517 0.39 -0.26 0.07
N ASN A 518 1.03 0.11 -1.04
CA ASN A 518 0.41 0.03 -2.36
C ASN A 518 0.13 -1.44 -2.75
N THR A 519 1.10 -2.31 -2.46
CA THR A 519 1.15 -3.69 -2.94
C THR A 519 0.41 -4.65 -1.99
N ALA A 520 0.41 -4.37 -0.68
CA ALA A 520 -0.15 -5.25 0.33
C ALA A 520 -1.62 -5.70 0.08
N PRO A 521 -2.56 -4.81 -0.28
CA PRO A 521 -3.94 -5.20 -0.56
C PRO A 521 -4.06 -6.14 -1.78
N LEU A 522 -3.21 -5.94 -2.81
CA LEU A 522 -3.26 -6.72 -4.04
C LEU A 522 -2.89 -8.19 -3.83
N VAL A 523 -2.07 -8.52 -2.83
CA VAL A 523 -1.72 -9.92 -2.52
C VAL A 523 -2.99 -10.75 -2.28
N GLY A 524 -3.96 -10.22 -1.54
CA GLY A 524 -5.26 -10.86 -1.35
C GLY A 524 -6.07 -10.96 -2.63
N VAL A 525 -6.13 -9.86 -3.40
CA VAL A 525 -6.95 -9.80 -4.63
C VAL A 525 -6.42 -10.73 -5.72
N PHE A 526 -5.10 -10.76 -5.95
CA PHE A 526 -4.49 -11.68 -6.91
C PHE A 526 -4.74 -13.14 -6.53
N ALA A 527 -4.61 -13.49 -5.25
CA ALA A 527 -4.95 -14.83 -4.78
C ALA A 527 -6.42 -15.18 -5.07
N LYS A 528 -7.34 -14.25 -4.81
CA LYS A 528 -8.75 -14.44 -5.12
C LYS A 528 -9.00 -14.68 -6.61
N LEU A 529 -8.47 -13.82 -7.48
CA LEU A 529 -8.68 -13.91 -8.93
C LEU A 529 -8.07 -15.19 -9.51
N PHE A 530 -6.87 -15.57 -9.06
CA PHE A 530 -6.26 -16.87 -9.38
C PHE A 530 -7.16 -18.05 -8.95
N GLY A 531 -7.73 -17.97 -7.75
CA GLY A 531 -8.67 -18.96 -7.24
C GLY A 531 -9.90 -19.15 -8.13
N LEU A 532 -10.46 -18.06 -8.65
CA LEU A 532 -11.60 -18.11 -9.56
C LEU A 532 -11.24 -18.76 -10.90
N GLU A 533 -10.15 -18.32 -11.54
CA GLU A 533 -9.71 -18.90 -12.81
C GLU A 533 -9.45 -20.41 -12.68
N SER A 534 -8.75 -20.85 -11.63
CA SER A 534 -8.48 -22.27 -11.40
C SER A 534 -9.76 -23.12 -11.21
N THR A 535 -10.81 -22.57 -10.60
CA THR A 535 -12.11 -23.27 -10.45
C THR A 535 -12.93 -23.30 -11.74
N GLU A 536 -12.83 -22.26 -12.59
CA GLU A 536 -13.43 -22.26 -13.94
C GLU A 536 -12.76 -23.29 -14.86
N PHE A 537 -11.42 -23.40 -14.82
CA PHE A 537 -10.69 -24.45 -15.56
C PHE A 537 -11.03 -25.87 -15.09
N SER A 538 -11.25 -26.08 -13.78
CA SER A 538 -11.63 -27.39 -13.23
C SER A 538 -13.09 -27.77 -13.53
N SER A 539 -13.97 -26.81 -13.78
CA SER A 539 -15.40 -27.06 -14.07
C SER A 539 -15.69 -27.19 -15.57
N ASN A 540 -14.73 -26.87 -16.44
CA ASN A 540 -14.86 -26.95 -17.90
C ASN A 540 -13.69 -27.74 -18.56
N PRO A 541 -13.62 -29.08 -18.37
CA PRO A 541 -12.52 -29.91 -18.89
C PRO A 541 -12.46 -30.01 -20.43
N SER A 542 -13.40 -29.41 -21.17
CA SER A 542 -13.46 -29.45 -22.64
C SER A 542 -12.44 -28.56 -23.36
N LEU A 543 -11.59 -27.81 -22.64
CA LEU A 543 -10.47 -27.05 -23.22
C LEU A 543 -9.12 -27.80 -23.18
N ILE A 544 -9.10 -29.06 -22.72
CA ILE A 544 -7.86 -29.86 -22.59
C ILE A 544 -7.42 -30.50 -23.92
N SER A 545 -8.16 -30.35 -25.03
CA SER A 545 -7.79 -30.94 -26.32
C SER A 545 -7.56 -29.91 -27.44
N SER A 546 -6.62 -28.98 -27.25
CA SER A 546 -5.95 -28.31 -28.37
C SER A 546 -4.66 -27.62 -27.93
N TRP A 547 -3.67 -28.40 -27.50
CA TRP A 547 -2.25 -28.04 -27.57
C TRP A 547 -1.47 -29.27 -28.04
#